data_AF-A0A397HC26-F1
#
_entry.id   AF-A0A397HC26-F1
#
_cell.length_a   1.000
_cell.length_b   1.000
_cell.length_c   1.000
_cell.angle_alpha   90.00
_cell.angle_beta   90.00
_cell.angle_gamma   90.00
#
_symmetry.space_group_name_H-M   'P 1'
#
loop_
_entity.id
_entity.type
_entity.pdbx_description
1 polymer ?
#
loop_
_entity_poly.entity_id
_entity_poly.type
_entity_poly.pdbx_seq_one_letter_code
_entity_poly.pdbx_strand_id
1 'polypeptide(L)'
;MIENASPELKGFFPSMVNAIIPKERSAYNKQEAKKSIVALCYMIAGLRNKFVNQFKMEVGLYLAASGATCEAIDTMSSLGYSICARSVANYQKKIYENHITNIESYFSKKGNFLHIYNIDDFHDIHEKRRPDTTSTSTANHFATCVAKPVIDCLKIPLVFNGVSVHNPNNIEAWRICWYLLNQYKGIFDITYMERQLYWISQGYQDNQNFDQIELLTVHSYGEMIEQRKEERSMNGLQLVSFEEQHLHSMQDYLKAFKPILDINNKTNYLQNYVAPIVTDWPGQLFIRKALALRLQSNIPQEIEFFLPILGPLHLSLNSREHVILIYHNFFEKMFHSVFGKNKKLAKKPKPWRINLLLEIARSGWVKIKSKIIEKFSLSKDIEFRTMVDLLDNLIPATLDIYAILFRSGSFEKYIETVFRIWTFALRWKRKNYNKAPLVFLSDFFYWSDNNHPFADIIKNYLPNFNDYYVENMHSRIRANISPNATAENIVKQAYIVGMNTFYFNFYQVSKILNKY
;
A
#
# COMPACT_ATOMS: atom_id res chain seq x y z
N MET A 1 -18.20 32.33 2.28
CA MET A 1 -19.46 31.85 1.64
C MET A 1 -20.68 32.10 2.54
N ILE A 2 -20.68 31.70 3.82
CA ILE A 2 -21.77 32.05 4.77
C ILE A 2 -21.86 33.57 5.01
N GLU A 3 -20.73 34.24 5.24
CA GLU A 3 -20.70 35.71 5.47
C GLU A 3 -21.09 36.53 4.23
N ASN A 4 -20.97 35.94 3.03
CA ASN A 4 -21.39 36.59 1.77
C ASN A 4 -22.90 36.44 1.53
N ALA A 5 -23.50 35.36 2.06
CA ALA A 5 -24.94 35.09 1.93
C ALA A 5 -25.75 35.80 3.03
N SER A 6 -25.17 36.00 4.21
CA SER A 6 -25.76 36.74 5.32
C SER A 6 -24.73 37.73 5.88
N PRO A 7 -24.80 39.02 5.51
CA PRO A 7 -23.86 40.05 5.99
C PRO A 7 -23.79 40.18 7.51
N GLU A 8 -24.85 39.77 8.22
CA GLU A 8 -24.96 39.71 9.69
C GLU A 8 -23.96 38.74 10.33
N LEU A 9 -23.47 37.75 9.57
CA LEU A 9 -22.51 36.75 10.05
C LEU A 9 -21.06 37.15 9.79
N LYS A 10 -20.81 38.34 9.22
CA LYS A 10 -19.47 38.83 8.92
C LYS A 10 -18.62 38.96 10.18
N GLY A 11 -17.49 38.24 10.24
CA GLY A 11 -16.61 38.22 11.41
C GLY A 11 -16.94 37.13 12.43
N PHE A 12 -18.01 36.35 12.24
CA PHE A 12 -18.37 35.23 13.12
C PHE A 12 -17.30 34.14 13.13
N PHE A 13 -16.84 33.72 11.95
CA PHE A 13 -15.84 32.65 11.84
C PHE A 13 -14.46 33.06 12.41
N PRO A 14 -13.90 34.26 12.08
CA PRO A 14 -12.72 34.78 12.76
C PRO A 14 -12.86 34.86 14.29
N SER A 15 -14.04 35.25 14.79
CA SER A 15 -14.31 35.34 16.24
C SER A 15 -14.27 33.95 16.91
N MET A 16 -14.88 32.93 16.30
CA MET A 16 -14.78 31.55 16.76
C MET A 16 -13.35 31.02 16.75
N VAL A 17 -12.60 31.29 15.67
CA VAL A 17 -11.19 30.89 15.55
C VAL A 17 -10.36 31.50 16.67
N ASN A 18 -10.52 32.80 16.93
CA ASN A 18 -9.80 33.50 17.99
C ASN A 18 -10.20 33.04 19.40
N ALA A 19 -11.44 32.63 19.61
CA ALA A 19 -11.93 32.14 20.90
C ALA A 19 -11.51 30.69 21.21
N ILE A 20 -11.48 29.82 20.20
CA ILE A 20 -11.28 28.37 20.38
C ILE A 20 -9.81 27.97 20.21
N ILE A 21 -9.01 28.72 19.44
CA ILE A 21 -7.63 28.35 19.11
C ILE A 21 -6.64 29.23 19.89
N PRO A 22 -5.90 28.68 20.87
CA PRO A 22 -4.85 29.40 21.58
C PRO A 22 -3.74 29.90 20.64
N LYS A 23 -3.20 31.08 20.94
CA LYS A 23 -2.14 31.72 20.14
C LYS A 23 -0.84 30.94 20.17
N GLU A 24 -0.54 30.16 21.22
CA GLU A 24 0.72 29.40 21.34
C GLU A 24 0.74 28.08 20.54
N ARG A 25 -0.34 27.68 19.85
CA ARG A 25 -0.35 26.42 19.09
C ARG A 25 0.54 26.49 17.83
N SER A 26 1.12 25.34 17.46
CA SER A 26 1.85 25.16 16.20
C SER A 26 0.97 25.45 14.99
N ALA A 27 1.58 25.84 13.86
CA ALA A 27 0.86 26.17 12.64
C ALA A 27 -0.07 25.04 12.15
N TYR A 28 0.41 23.80 12.20
CA TYR A 28 -0.38 22.60 11.87
C TYR A 28 -1.60 22.45 12.80
N ASN A 29 -1.40 22.53 14.11
CA ASN A 29 -2.49 22.38 15.08
C ASN A 29 -3.52 23.51 14.99
N LYS A 30 -3.10 24.72 14.60
CA LYS A 30 -4.01 25.83 14.28
C LYS A 30 -4.86 25.50 13.03
N GLN A 31 -4.26 24.90 12.00
CA GLN A 31 -4.98 24.51 10.79
C GLN A 31 -5.98 23.38 11.05
N GLU A 32 -5.63 22.35 11.82
CA GLU A 32 -6.56 21.29 12.21
C GLU A 32 -7.72 21.82 13.05
N ALA A 33 -7.45 22.67 14.04
CA ALA A 33 -8.51 23.25 14.86
C ALA A 33 -9.46 24.15 14.04
N LYS A 34 -8.96 24.87 13.02
CA LYS A 34 -9.83 25.58 12.07
C LYS A 34 -10.77 24.63 11.32
N LYS A 35 -10.31 23.44 10.90
CA LYS A 35 -11.18 22.43 10.27
C LYS A 35 -12.29 21.97 11.22
N SER A 36 -11.98 21.72 12.49
CA SER A 36 -12.96 21.35 13.51
C SER A 36 -14.02 22.44 13.71
N ILE A 37 -13.62 23.71 13.68
CA ILE A 37 -14.54 24.86 13.77
C ILE A 37 -15.48 24.90 12.57
N VAL A 38 -14.99 24.66 11.35
CA VAL A 38 -15.86 24.59 10.16
C VAL A 38 -16.87 23.44 10.30
N ALA A 39 -16.45 22.26 10.75
CA ALA A 39 -17.36 21.14 11.01
C ALA A 39 -18.43 21.51 12.06
N LEU A 40 -18.05 22.25 13.11
CA LEU A 40 -19.00 22.79 14.09
C LEU A 40 -19.99 23.77 13.48
N CYS A 41 -19.55 24.67 12.58
CA CYS A 41 -20.45 25.56 11.85
C CYS A 41 -21.44 24.77 10.97
N TYR A 42 -21.01 23.69 10.30
CA TYR A 42 -21.89 22.81 9.54
C TYR A 42 -22.88 22.06 10.44
N MET A 43 -22.45 21.61 11.62
CA MET A 43 -23.34 21.01 12.62
C MET A 43 -24.42 22.02 13.04
N ILE A 44 -24.03 23.25 13.41
CA ILE A 44 -24.97 24.31 13.81
C ILE A 44 -25.93 24.66 12.67
N ALA A 45 -25.43 24.87 11.45
CA ALA A 45 -26.25 25.16 10.28
C ALA A 45 -27.16 23.99 9.87
N GLY A 46 -26.73 22.76 10.18
CA GLY A 46 -27.45 21.53 9.93
C GLY A 46 -28.53 21.23 10.98
N LEU A 47 -28.41 21.73 12.21
CA LEU A 47 -29.37 21.45 13.29
C LEU A 47 -30.80 21.76 12.84
N ARG A 48 -31.64 20.71 12.80
CA ARG A 48 -33.05 20.75 12.37
C ARG A 48 -33.28 21.34 10.97
N ASN A 49 -32.22 21.57 10.19
CA ASN A 49 -32.30 22.06 8.82
C ASN A 49 -32.55 20.88 7.86
N LYS A 50 -33.67 20.93 7.13
CA LYS A 50 -34.08 19.89 6.17
C LYS A 50 -33.31 19.97 4.85
N PHE A 51 -32.56 21.04 4.60
CA PHE A 51 -31.83 21.27 3.35
C PHE A 51 -30.36 20.78 3.41
N VAL A 52 -29.82 20.54 4.61
CA VAL A 52 -28.45 20.05 4.82
C VAL A 52 -28.46 18.54 5.11
N ASN A 53 -29.01 17.75 4.18
CA ASN A 53 -29.15 16.29 4.36
C ASN A 53 -27.87 15.50 4.09
N GLN A 54 -27.00 16.00 3.21
CA GLN A 54 -25.77 15.29 2.84
C GLN A 54 -24.80 15.16 4.01
N PHE A 55 -24.53 16.26 4.74
CA PHE A 55 -23.67 16.21 5.92
C PHE A 55 -24.24 15.31 7.03
N LYS A 56 -25.56 15.32 7.25
CA LYS A 56 -26.22 14.43 8.23
C LYS A 56 -26.13 12.96 7.83
N MET A 57 -26.22 12.66 6.53
CA MET A 57 -25.99 11.32 6.00
C MET A 57 -24.56 10.87 6.27
N GLU A 58 -23.57 11.73 6.02
CA GLU A 58 -22.15 11.45 6.31
C GLU A 58 -21.91 11.20 7.81
N VAL A 59 -22.50 12.02 8.69
CA VAL A 59 -22.46 11.79 10.15
C VAL A 59 -23.11 10.46 10.53
N GLY A 60 -24.28 10.13 9.95
CA GLY A 60 -24.96 8.86 10.22
C GLY A 60 -24.15 7.64 9.78
N LEU A 61 -23.53 7.72 8.60
CA LEU A 61 -22.61 6.68 8.10
C LEU A 61 -21.37 6.57 8.99
N TYR A 62 -20.83 7.69 9.48
CA TYR A 62 -19.69 7.70 10.39
C TYR A 62 -19.99 7.00 11.70
N LEU A 63 -21.13 7.33 12.31
CA LEU A 63 -21.58 6.71 13.54
C LEU A 63 -21.75 5.20 13.34
N ALA A 64 -22.38 4.78 12.25
CA ALA A 64 -22.53 3.36 11.92
C ALA A 64 -21.17 2.66 11.74
N ALA A 65 -20.24 3.26 10.99
CA ALA A 65 -18.88 2.74 10.79
C ALA A 65 -18.08 2.66 12.09
N SER A 66 -18.31 3.60 13.01
CA SER A 66 -17.69 3.64 14.34
C SER A 66 -18.31 2.66 15.34
N GLY A 67 -19.28 1.84 14.92
CA GLY A 67 -19.95 0.85 15.76
C GLY A 67 -21.05 1.41 16.66
N ALA A 68 -21.59 2.59 16.37
CA ALA A 68 -22.74 3.12 17.10
C ALA A 68 -23.99 2.24 16.85
N THR A 69 -24.78 2.02 17.90
CA THR A 69 -26.03 1.27 17.79
C THR A 69 -27.09 2.06 17.03
N CYS A 70 -28.12 1.38 16.51
CA CYS A 70 -29.25 2.04 15.86
C CYS A 70 -29.90 3.08 16.78
N GLU A 71 -30.03 2.78 18.07
CA GLU A 71 -30.58 3.69 19.07
C GLU A 71 -29.71 4.93 19.26
N ALA A 72 -28.38 4.77 19.25
CA ALA A 72 -27.46 5.89 19.32
C ALA A 72 -27.58 6.80 18.07
N ILE A 73 -27.67 6.20 16.88
CA ILE A 73 -27.86 6.94 15.62
C ILE A 73 -29.22 7.66 15.62
N ASP A 74 -30.29 6.99 16.04
CA ASP A 74 -31.64 7.58 16.12
C ASP A 74 -31.73 8.68 17.18
N THR A 75 -31.00 8.56 18.28
CA THR A 75 -30.84 9.63 19.27
C THR A 75 -30.15 10.84 18.65
N MET A 76 -29.03 10.65 17.94
CA MET A 76 -28.34 11.72 17.23
C MET A 76 -29.19 12.35 16.13
N SER A 77 -30.02 11.54 15.47
CA SER A 77 -31.01 12.01 14.50
C SER A 77 -32.09 12.88 15.16
N SER A 78 -32.58 12.47 16.33
CA SER A 78 -33.60 13.20 17.10
C SER A 78 -33.08 14.55 17.61
N LEU A 79 -31.78 14.61 17.94
CA LEU A 79 -31.07 15.85 18.25
C LEU A 79 -30.82 16.72 17.01
N GLY A 80 -30.99 16.18 15.80
CA GLY A 80 -30.83 16.89 14.54
C GLY A 80 -29.42 16.89 13.96
N TYR A 81 -28.49 16.10 14.51
CA TYR A 81 -27.10 15.99 14.06
C TYR A 81 -26.88 14.94 12.96
N SER A 82 -27.72 13.91 12.93
CA SER A 82 -27.63 12.79 12.00
C SER A 82 -28.96 12.56 11.29
N ILE A 83 -28.98 11.62 10.36
CA ILE A 83 -30.18 10.93 9.90
C ILE A 83 -30.48 9.70 10.77
N CYS A 84 -31.69 9.16 10.67
CA CYS A 84 -32.09 7.95 11.40
C CYS A 84 -31.37 6.70 10.88
N ALA A 85 -31.22 5.70 11.74
CA ALA A 85 -30.56 4.44 11.45
C ALA A 85 -31.16 3.73 10.23
N ARG A 86 -32.49 3.79 10.07
CA ARG A 86 -33.19 3.25 8.89
C ARG A 86 -32.73 3.91 7.58
N SER A 87 -32.50 5.22 7.59
CA SER A 87 -32.02 5.94 6.41
C SER A 87 -30.57 5.59 6.08
N VAL A 88 -29.74 5.41 7.11
CA VAL A 88 -28.35 4.90 6.96
C VAL A 88 -28.36 3.51 6.32
N ALA A 89 -29.15 2.58 6.86
CA ALA A 89 -29.26 1.21 6.36
C ALA A 89 -29.77 1.18 4.91
N ASN A 90 -30.78 1.98 4.58
CA ASN A 90 -31.28 2.10 3.20
C ASN A 90 -30.21 2.64 2.23
N TYR A 91 -29.37 3.56 2.69
CA TYR A 91 -28.28 4.11 1.88
C TYR A 91 -27.17 3.07 1.67
N GLN A 92 -26.73 2.41 2.73
CA GLN A 92 -25.79 1.27 2.67
C GLN A 92 -26.30 0.17 1.74
N LYS A 93 -27.62 -0.09 1.76
CA LYS A 93 -28.27 -1.02 0.84
C LYS A 93 -28.09 -0.64 -0.62
N LYS A 94 -28.36 0.62 -0.95
CA LYS A 94 -28.13 1.15 -2.30
C LYS A 94 -26.67 1.08 -2.73
N ILE A 95 -25.70 1.20 -1.80
CA ILE A 95 -24.28 1.08 -2.12
C ILE A 95 -23.96 -0.31 -2.66
N TYR A 96 -24.32 -1.37 -1.93
CA TYR A 96 -23.96 -2.72 -2.36
C TYR A 96 -24.76 -3.16 -3.59
N GLU A 97 -26.04 -2.78 -3.71
CA GLU A 97 -26.88 -3.13 -4.87
C GLU A 97 -26.36 -2.49 -6.16
N ASN A 98 -25.83 -1.28 -6.09
CA ASN A 98 -25.32 -0.56 -7.25
C ASN A 98 -23.79 -0.66 -7.41
N HIS A 99 -23.10 -1.45 -6.59
CA HIS A 99 -21.64 -1.47 -6.55
C HIS A 99 -21.03 -1.79 -7.92
N ILE A 100 -21.45 -2.90 -8.53
CA ILE A 100 -20.96 -3.33 -9.84
C ILE A 100 -21.27 -2.28 -10.92
N THR A 101 -22.50 -1.76 -10.97
CA THR A 101 -22.89 -0.70 -11.91
C THR A 101 -22.04 0.57 -11.76
N ASN A 102 -21.70 0.94 -10.53
CA ASN A 102 -20.84 2.10 -10.26
C ASN A 102 -19.40 1.86 -10.76
N ILE A 103 -18.87 0.66 -10.56
CA ILE A 103 -17.54 0.26 -11.05
C ILE A 103 -17.53 0.21 -12.59
N GLU A 104 -18.57 -0.34 -13.22
CA GLU A 104 -18.73 -0.31 -14.68
C GLU A 104 -18.77 1.13 -15.22
N SER A 105 -19.54 2.01 -14.56
CA SER A 105 -19.59 3.44 -14.90
C SER A 105 -18.24 4.12 -14.74
N TYR A 106 -17.48 3.76 -13.70
CA TYR A 106 -16.14 4.28 -13.45
C TYR A 106 -15.19 3.90 -14.59
N PHE A 107 -15.08 2.63 -14.94
CA PHE A 107 -14.19 2.17 -16.00
C PHE A 107 -14.64 2.65 -17.39
N SER A 108 -15.94 2.86 -17.62
CA SER A 108 -16.43 3.52 -18.84
C SER A 108 -15.91 4.96 -18.98
N LYS A 109 -15.80 5.69 -17.86
CA LYS A 109 -15.36 7.10 -17.84
C LYS A 109 -13.84 7.26 -17.75
N LYS A 110 -13.16 6.34 -17.06
CA LYS A 110 -11.74 6.44 -16.72
C LYS A 110 -10.88 5.39 -17.40
N GLY A 111 -11.46 4.45 -18.17
CA GLY A 111 -10.77 3.32 -18.79
C GLY A 111 -9.69 3.66 -19.83
N ASN A 112 -9.46 4.95 -20.13
CA ASN A 112 -8.32 5.38 -20.96
C ASN A 112 -7.02 5.53 -20.15
N PHE A 113 -7.11 5.65 -18.83
CA PHE A 113 -5.94 5.71 -17.96
C PHE A 113 -5.41 4.30 -17.67
N LEU A 114 -4.10 4.21 -17.39
CA LEU A 114 -3.51 3.00 -16.84
C LEU A 114 -4.06 2.77 -15.43
N HIS A 115 -4.49 1.54 -15.15
CA HIS A 115 -4.92 1.13 -13.81
C HIS A 115 -3.97 0.07 -13.28
N ILE A 116 -3.48 0.27 -12.06
CA ILE A 116 -2.69 -0.72 -11.33
C ILE A 116 -3.64 -1.52 -10.46
N TYR A 117 -3.60 -2.83 -10.61
CA TYR A 117 -4.41 -3.76 -9.85
C TYR A 117 -3.61 -4.37 -8.71
N ASN A 118 -4.30 -4.71 -7.63
CA ASN A 118 -3.81 -5.61 -6.62
C ASN A 118 -4.86 -6.71 -6.41
N ILE A 119 -4.39 -7.96 -6.35
CA ILE A 119 -5.20 -9.10 -5.97
C ILE A 119 -4.50 -9.80 -4.83
N ASP A 120 -5.20 -9.91 -3.71
CA ASP A 120 -4.62 -10.42 -2.47
C ASP A 120 -5.67 -11.08 -1.58
N ASP A 121 -5.21 -11.93 -0.67
CA ASP A 121 -6.07 -12.69 0.23
C ASP A 121 -6.40 -11.92 1.52
N PHE A 122 -7.69 -11.89 1.85
CA PHE A 122 -8.17 -11.33 3.09
C PHE A 122 -8.53 -12.47 4.04
N HIS A 123 -7.98 -12.39 5.24
CA HIS A 123 -8.27 -13.29 6.34
C HIS A 123 -9.03 -12.55 7.43
N ASP A 124 -10.19 -13.08 7.83
CA ASP A 124 -10.86 -12.59 9.04
C ASP A 124 -10.11 -13.09 10.28
N ILE A 125 -9.46 -12.17 10.99
CA ILE A 125 -8.59 -12.46 12.14
C ILE A 125 -9.32 -12.38 13.49
N HIS A 126 -10.61 -12.01 13.51
CA HIS A 126 -11.35 -11.76 14.75
C HIS A 126 -11.98 -13.00 15.38
N GLU A 127 -11.83 -14.18 14.76
CA GLU A 127 -12.38 -15.42 15.31
C GLU A 127 -11.72 -15.78 16.67
N LYS A 128 -12.55 -15.99 17.70
CA LYS A 128 -12.09 -16.41 19.02
C LYS A 128 -11.41 -17.78 18.91
N ARG A 129 -10.07 -17.80 18.97
CA ARG A 129 -9.25 -19.02 19.17
C ARG A 129 -9.39 -19.62 20.59
N ARG A 130 -10.60 -19.72 21.13
CA ARG A 130 -10.86 -20.55 22.32
C ARG A 130 -11.48 -21.86 21.85
N PRO A 131 -10.80 -23.00 22.04
CA PRO A 131 -11.40 -24.30 21.79
C PRO A 131 -12.38 -24.58 22.94
N ASP A 132 -13.63 -24.18 22.79
CA ASP A 132 -14.74 -24.59 23.67
C ASP A 132 -15.63 -25.65 23.02
N THR A 133 -15.42 -25.94 21.73
CA THR A 133 -16.21 -26.88 20.94
C THR A 133 -15.32 -27.70 20.02
N THR A 134 -15.75 -28.93 19.70
CA THR A 134 -15.04 -29.90 18.83
C THR A 134 -15.16 -29.58 17.33
N SER A 135 -15.69 -28.40 16.96
CA SER A 135 -15.74 -27.92 15.58
C SER A 135 -14.45 -27.17 15.21
N THR A 136 -13.81 -27.57 14.12
CA THR A 136 -12.72 -26.80 13.50
C THR A 136 -13.27 -25.45 13.02
N SER A 137 -12.91 -24.36 13.70
CA SER A 137 -13.21 -22.99 13.25
C SER A 137 -12.56 -22.78 11.87
N THR A 138 -13.37 -22.50 10.85
CA THR A 138 -12.88 -22.19 9.51
C THR A 138 -12.99 -20.69 9.33
N ALA A 139 -11.85 -19.99 9.42
CA ALA A 139 -11.80 -18.56 9.16
C ALA A 139 -12.31 -18.29 7.74
N ASN A 140 -13.15 -17.26 7.56
CA ASN A 140 -13.60 -16.89 6.22
C ASN A 140 -12.42 -16.30 5.42
N HIS A 141 -12.22 -16.80 4.21
CA HIS A 141 -11.18 -16.35 3.29
C HIS A 141 -11.80 -15.65 2.09
N PHE A 142 -11.26 -14.50 1.72
CA PHE A 142 -11.74 -13.73 0.58
C PHE A 142 -10.59 -13.35 -0.35
N ALA A 143 -10.87 -13.27 -1.65
CA ALA A 143 -10.01 -12.57 -2.59
C ALA A 143 -10.48 -11.12 -2.71
N THR A 144 -9.56 -10.19 -2.51
CA THR A 144 -9.78 -8.76 -2.71
C THR A 144 -9.16 -8.33 -4.02
N CYS A 145 -9.92 -7.66 -4.89
CA CYS A 145 -9.38 -6.99 -6.07
C CYS A 145 -9.59 -5.49 -5.95
N VAL A 146 -8.50 -4.72 -5.94
CA VAL A 146 -8.55 -3.26 -6.02
C VAL A 146 -7.85 -2.76 -7.28
N ALA A 147 -8.27 -1.60 -7.78
CA ALA A 147 -7.67 -0.95 -8.93
C ALA A 147 -7.49 0.54 -8.68
N LYS A 148 -6.30 1.07 -8.95
CA LYS A 148 -6.00 2.51 -8.82
C LYS A 148 -5.55 3.10 -10.16
N PRO A 149 -6.12 4.23 -10.59
CA PRO A 149 -5.66 4.89 -11.80
C PRO A 149 -4.30 5.56 -11.56
N VAL A 150 -3.43 5.51 -12.56
CA VAL A 150 -2.24 6.36 -12.64
C VAL A 150 -2.66 7.65 -13.34
N ILE A 151 -2.78 8.73 -12.57
CA ILE A 151 -3.17 10.04 -13.08
C ILE A 151 -2.15 10.47 -14.13
N ASP A 152 -2.64 11.04 -15.24
CA ASP A 152 -1.84 11.50 -16.38
C ASP A 152 -1.03 10.41 -17.12
N CYS A 153 -1.32 9.13 -16.88
CA CYS A 153 -0.76 8.02 -17.65
C CYS A 153 -1.87 7.29 -18.42
N LEU A 154 -1.76 7.25 -19.74
CA LEU A 154 -2.66 6.49 -20.59
C LEU A 154 -2.36 4.98 -20.48
N LYS A 155 -3.37 4.17 -20.81
CA LYS A 155 -3.21 2.71 -20.93
C LYS A 155 -2.23 2.35 -22.04
N ILE A 156 -1.57 1.20 -21.87
CA ILE A 156 -0.44 0.76 -22.69
C ILE A 156 -0.86 -0.46 -23.50
N PRO A 157 -0.57 -0.54 -24.80
CA PRO A 157 -0.91 -1.72 -25.58
C PRO A 157 -0.12 -2.95 -25.13
N LEU A 158 -0.70 -4.14 -25.28
CA LEU A 158 -0.04 -5.42 -25.02
C LEU A 158 1.11 -5.69 -25.99
N VAL A 159 1.00 -5.18 -27.22
CA VAL A 159 2.01 -5.29 -28.26
C VAL A 159 2.29 -3.90 -28.80
N PHE A 160 3.55 -3.47 -28.72
CA PHE A 160 4.01 -2.20 -29.25
C PHE A 160 5.11 -2.45 -30.28
N ASN A 161 4.95 -1.96 -31.51
CA ASN A 161 5.90 -2.19 -32.62
C ASN A 161 6.26 -3.67 -32.82
N GLY A 162 5.29 -4.58 -32.67
CA GLY A 162 5.50 -6.04 -32.81
C GLY A 162 6.14 -6.70 -31.58
N VAL A 163 6.50 -5.94 -30.55
CA VAL A 163 7.05 -6.45 -29.29
C VAL A 163 5.93 -6.63 -28.28
N SER A 164 5.73 -7.85 -27.79
CA SER A 164 4.80 -8.10 -26.69
C SER A 164 5.34 -7.58 -25.37
N VAL A 165 4.47 -7.12 -24.47
CA VAL A 165 4.80 -6.83 -23.07
C VAL A 165 5.23 -8.09 -22.32
N HIS A 166 4.79 -9.27 -22.74
CA HIS A 166 5.15 -10.52 -22.06
C HIS A 166 6.52 -10.99 -22.53
N ASN A 167 7.47 -11.07 -21.60
CA ASN A 167 8.75 -11.71 -21.87
C ASN A 167 8.51 -13.22 -22.18
N PRO A 168 8.84 -13.71 -23.39
CA PRO A 168 8.59 -15.10 -23.76
C PRO A 168 9.37 -16.12 -22.93
N ASN A 169 10.51 -15.71 -22.36
CA ASN A 169 11.42 -16.55 -21.62
C ASN A 169 11.27 -16.42 -20.10
N ASN A 170 10.46 -15.47 -19.61
CA ASN A 170 10.25 -15.11 -18.19
C ASN A 170 11.55 -14.65 -17.48
N ILE A 171 12.55 -15.52 -17.35
CA ILE A 171 13.89 -15.19 -16.82
C ILE A 171 14.95 -15.42 -17.89
N GLU A 172 15.54 -14.33 -18.38
CA GLU A 172 16.62 -14.36 -19.38
C GLU A 172 17.98 -14.17 -18.73
N ALA A 173 18.62 -15.28 -18.37
CA ALA A 173 19.91 -15.28 -17.68
C ALA A 173 20.98 -14.47 -18.44
N TRP A 174 21.05 -14.59 -19.77
CA TRP A 174 22.01 -13.86 -20.58
C TRP A 174 21.82 -12.33 -20.48
N ARG A 175 20.56 -11.85 -20.49
CA ARG A 175 20.25 -10.42 -20.39
C ARG A 175 20.57 -9.89 -19.00
N ILE A 176 20.17 -10.62 -17.96
CA ILE A 176 20.48 -10.27 -16.57
C ILE A 176 22.00 -10.17 -16.37
N CYS A 177 22.76 -11.16 -16.84
CA CYS A 177 24.22 -11.16 -16.79
C CYS A 177 24.81 -10.00 -17.58
N TRP A 178 24.26 -9.67 -18.74
CA TRP A 178 24.71 -8.53 -19.53
C TRP A 178 24.55 -7.21 -18.76
N TYR A 179 23.39 -6.96 -18.16
CA TYR A 179 23.17 -5.76 -17.33
C TYR A 179 24.10 -5.73 -16.12
N LEU A 180 24.30 -6.86 -15.45
CA LEU A 180 25.21 -6.97 -14.32
C LEU A 180 26.66 -6.59 -14.71
N LEU A 181 27.14 -7.09 -15.86
CA LEU A 181 28.52 -6.91 -16.31
C LEU A 181 28.78 -5.58 -17.01
N ASN A 182 27.76 -4.97 -17.64
CA ASN A 182 27.94 -3.77 -18.47
C ASN A 182 27.34 -2.51 -17.83
N GLN A 183 26.16 -2.60 -17.20
CA GLN A 183 25.48 -1.45 -16.60
C GLN A 183 25.81 -1.31 -15.11
N TYR A 184 25.79 -2.42 -14.37
CA TYR A 184 25.97 -2.42 -12.92
C TYR A 184 27.38 -2.85 -12.47
N LYS A 185 28.35 -2.82 -13.38
CA LYS A 185 29.75 -3.20 -13.10
C LYS A 185 30.32 -2.34 -11.97
N GLY A 186 30.96 -2.98 -10.98
CA GLY A 186 31.59 -2.29 -9.87
C GLY A 186 30.64 -1.74 -8.80
N ILE A 187 29.33 -1.67 -9.04
CA ILE A 187 28.35 -1.15 -8.07
C ILE A 187 28.24 -2.06 -6.86
N PHE A 188 28.30 -3.38 -7.08
CA PHE A 188 28.19 -4.38 -6.03
C PHE A 188 29.52 -4.70 -5.34
N ASP A 189 30.63 -4.12 -5.83
CA ASP A 189 31.97 -4.29 -5.24
C ASP A 189 32.16 -3.38 -4.01
N ILE A 190 31.33 -2.35 -3.87
CA ILE A 190 31.29 -1.46 -2.72
C ILE A 190 30.05 -1.74 -1.84
N THR A 191 30.13 -1.30 -0.59
CA THR A 191 29.02 -1.44 0.35
C THR A 191 27.82 -0.59 -0.05
N TYR A 192 26.62 -0.97 0.42
CA TYR A 192 25.42 -0.18 0.17
C TYR A 192 25.55 1.23 0.75
N MET A 193 26.10 1.39 1.96
CA MET A 193 26.32 2.71 2.55
C MET A 193 27.32 3.56 1.75
N GLU A 194 28.39 2.98 1.21
CA GLU A 194 29.30 3.71 0.30
C GLU A 194 28.59 4.09 -1.00
N ARG A 195 27.78 3.18 -1.55
CA ARG A 195 26.96 3.46 -2.74
C ARG A 195 25.95 4.59 -2.48
N GLN A 196 25.35 4.64 -1.29
CA GLN A 196 24.45 5.70 -0.86
C GLN A 196 25.17 7.05 -0.75
N LEU A 197 26.38 7.10 -0.19
CA LEU A 197 27.21 8.31 -0.17
C LEU A 197 27.55 8.78 -1.59
N TYR A 198 27.82 7.85 -2.51
CA TYR A 198 28.02 8.17 -3.92
C TYR A 198 26.75 8.77 -4.54
N TRP A 199 25.57 8.22 -4.26
CA TRP A 199 24.32 8.84 -4.74
C TRP A 199 24.20 10.28 -4.25
N ILE A 200 24.45 10.51 -2.96
CA ILE A 200 24.38 11.85 -2.35
C ILE A 200 25.38 12.81 -3.01
N SER A 201 26.61 12.37 -3.28
CA SER A 201 27.62 13.20 -3.95
C SER A 201 27.26 13.53 -5.40
N GLN A 202 26.45 12.69 -6.05
CA GLN A 202 25.86 12.94 -7.37
C GLN A 202 24.60 13.81 -7.32
N GLY A 203 24.30 14.44 -6.19
CA GLY A 203 23.15 15.33 -6.03
C GLY A 203 21.84 14.60 -5.74
N TYR A 204 21.88 13.32 -5.34
CA TYR A 204 20.70 12.69 -4.75
C TYR A 204 20.36 13.39 -3.43
N GLN A 205 19.40 14.29 -3.50
CA GLN A 205 18.68 14.79 -2.34
C GLN A 205 17.38 13.98 -2.27
N ASP A 206 17.09 13.43 -1.09
CA ASP A 206 15.78 12.82 -0.85
C ASP A 206 14.74 13.94 -0.94
N ASN A 207 14.21 14.17 -2.15
CA ASN A 207 13.27 15.26 -2.42
C ASN A 207 11.97 15.12 -1.60
N GLN A 208 11.75 13.95 -0.99
CA GLN A 208 10.72 13.73 0.00
C GLN A 208 11.36 13.71 1.39
N ASN A 209 11.21 14.79 2.15
CA ASN A 209 11.44 14.76 3.60
C ASN A 209 10.46 13.77 4.24
N PHE A 210 10.82 12.49 4.29
CA PHE A 210 10.14 11.49 5.09
C PHE A 210 10.54 11.68 6.54
N ASP A 211 9.55 11.83 7.42
CA ASP A 211 9.84 11.92 8.85
C ASP A 211 10.30 10.55 9.38
N GLN A 212 11.10 10.55 10.44
CA GLN A 212 11.64 9.31 11.01
C GLN A 212 10.52 8.39 11.53
N ILE A 213 9.45 8.95 12.09
CA ILE A 213 8.28 8.17 12.52
C ILE A 213 7.63 7.49 11.31
N GLU A 214 7.59 8.16 10.17
CA GLU A 214 7.03 7.64 8.94
C GLU A 214 7.83 6.45 8.40
N LEU A 215 9.15 6.56 8.35
CA LEU A 215 10.05 5.48 7.94
C LEU A 215 9.91 4.24 8.85
N LEU A 216 9.68 4.45 10.15
CA LEU A 216 9.45 3.36 11.11
C LEU A 216 8.06 2.72 10.98
N THR A 217 7.07 3.48 10.48
CA THR A 217 5.66 3.07 10.41
C THR A 217 5.18 2.75 8.98
N VAL A 218 6.09 2.45 8.06
CA VAL A 218 5.76 2.06 6.66
C VAL A 218 4.80 0.88 6.55
N HIS A 219 4.82 -0.04 7.53
CA HIS A 219 3.91 -1.19 7.65
C HIS A 219 2.75 -0.96 8.62
N SER A 220 2.45 0.31 8.91
CA SER A 220 1.27 0.72 9.68
C SER A 220 0.23 1.30 8.73
N TYR A 221 -1.01 0.86 8.92
CA TYR A 221 -2.17 1.15 8.06
C TYR A 221 -3.28 1.89 8.84
N GLY A 222 -2.91 2.63 9.88
CA GLY A 222 -3.87 3.43 10.64
C GLY A 222 -4.21 4.75 9.92
N GLU A 223 -5.47 5.17 10.01
CA GLU A 223 -6.03 6.34 9.29
C GLU A 223 -5.23 7.64 9.47
N MET A 224 -4.63 7.87 10.65
CA MET A 224 -3.83 9.08 10.93
C MET A 224 -2.51 9.18 10.15
N ILE A 225 -2.03 8.08 9.55
CA ILE A 225 -0.80 8.04 8.74
C ILE A 225 -1.12 8.28 7.25
N GLU A 226 -2.34 7.95 6.81
CA GLU A 226 -2.73 7.81 5.39
C GLU A 226 -2.74 9.12 4.59
N GLN A 227 -2.93 10.27 5.24
CA GLN A 227 -3.19 11.54 4.55
C GLN A 227 -1.95 12.44 4.43
N ARG A 228 -0.77 11.99 4.88
CA ARG A 228 0.41 12.85 4.92
C ARG A 228 1.12 12.99 3.57
N LYS A 229 0.87 12.09 2.61
CA LYS A 229 1.60 12.04 1.32
C LYS A 229 0.76 11.47 0.17
N GLU A 230 1.02 11.94 -1.05
CA GLU A 230 0.22 11.62 -2.25
C GLU A 230 0.38 10.16 -2.70
N GLU A 231 1.56 9.56 -2.58
CA GLU A 231 1.85 8.20 -3.07
C GLU A 231 1.14 7.10 -2.28
N ARG A 232 0.82 7.35 -1.00
CA ARG A 232 0.01 6.47 -0.15
C ARG A 232 -1.47 6.87 -0.10
N SER A 233 -1.87 7.88 -0.86
CA SER A 233 -3.26 8.31 -0.89
C SER A 233 -4.17 7.17 -1.39
N MET A 234 -5.26 6.91 -0.67
CA MET A 234 -6.31 5.99 -1.11
C MET A 234 -7.29 6.65 -2.10
N ASN A 235 -7.11 7.93 -2.41
CA ASN A 235 -7.96 8.67 -3.34
C ASN A 235 -7.91 8.02 -4.74
N GLY A 236 -9.08 7.83 -5.34
CA GLY A 236 -9.20 7.24 -6.68
C GLY A 236 -9.20 5.71 -6.71
N LEU A 237 -8.83 5.04 -5.61
CA LEU A 237 -8.84 3.58 -5.52
C LEU A 237 -10.27 3.04 -5.66
N GLN A 238 -10.44 2.02 -6.49
CA GLN A 238 -11.68 1.27 -6.64
C GLN A 238 -11.53 -0.11 -6.00
N LEU A 239 -12.50 -0.51 -5.18
CA LEU A 239 -12.70 -1.91 -4.85
C LEU A 239 -13.48 -2.54 -6.00
N VAL A 240 -12.84 -3.39 -6.79
CA VAL A 240 -13.42 -4.00 -8.00
C VAL A 240 -14.25 -5.23 -7.64
N SER A 241 -13.71 -6.06 -6.74
CA SER A 241 -14.42 -7.22 -6.21
C SER A 241 -13.90 -7.60 -4.82
N PHE A 242 -14.77 -8.24 -4.04
CA PHE A 242 -14.44 -8.84 -2.76
C PHE A 242 -15.29 -10.10 -2.60
N GLU A 243 -14.69 -11.26 -2.86
CA GLU A 243 -15.41 -12.53 -3.00
C GLU A 243 -14.85 -13.59 -2.07
N GLU A 244 -15.73 -14.39 -1.46
CA GLU A 244 -15.34 -15.50 -0.61
C GLU A 244 -14.67 -16.60 -1.45
N GLN A 245 -13.34 -16.67 -1.37
CA GLN A 245 -12.50 -17.67 -2.03
C GLN A 245 -11.08 -17.59 -1.47
N HIS A 246 -10.31 -18.63 -1.75
CA HIS A 246 -8.87 -18.66 -1.48
C HIS A 246 -8.08 -18.16 -2.70
N LEU A 247 -6.79 -17.87 -2.53
CA LEU A 247 -5.85 -17.60 -3.63
C LEU A 247 -4.68 -18.60 -3.61
N HIS A 248 -5.01 -19.89 -3.47
CA HIS A 248 -4.02 -20.95 -3.27
C HIS A 248 -3.64 -21.70 -4.55
N SER A 249 -4.37 -21.49 -5.65
CA SER A 249 -4.15 -22.17 -6.92
C SER A 249 -4.27 -21.26 -8.12
N MET A 250 -3.81 -21.73 -9.28
CA MET A 250 -3.99 -21.02 -10.56
C MET A 250 -5.47 -20.83 -10.90
N GLN A 251 -6.30 -21.84 -10.65
CA GLN A 251 -7.75 -21.78 -10.88
C GLN A 251 -8.41 -20.72 -10.01
N ASP A 252 -7.94 -20.55 -8.77
CA ASP A 252 -8.45 -19.51 -7.89
C ASP A 252 -8.14 -18.10 -8.42
N TYR A 253 -6.92 -17.88 -8.93
CA TYR A 253 -6.58 -16.60 -9.57
C TYR A 253 -7.41 -16.35 -10.84
N LEU A 254 -7.67 -17.38 -11.66
CA LEU A 254 -8.55 -17.25 -12.83
C LEU A 254 -9.99 -16.88 -12.43
N LYS A 255 -10.50 -17.42 -11.31
CA LYS A 255 -11.79 -17.00 -10.75
C LYS A 255 -11.75 -15.55 -10.25
N ALA A 256 -10.69 -15.16 -9.54
CA ALA A 256 -10.51 -13.79 -9.05
C ALA A 256 -10.41 -12.74 -10.20
N PHE A 257 -10.00 -13.15 -11.40
CA PHE A 257 -10.01 -12.28 -12.58
C PHE A 257 -11.37 -12.12 -13.24
N LYS A 258 -12.30 -13.05 -13.01
CA LYS A 258 -13.61 -13.05 -13.66
C LYS A 258 -14.37 -11.72 -13.47
N PRO A 259 -14.45 -11.10 -12.28
CA PRO A 259 -15.10 -9.80 -12.12
C PRO A 259 -14.49 -8.70 -12.99
N ILE A 260 -13.15 -8.68 -13.15
CA ILE A 260 -12.45 -7.71 -13.99
C ILE A 260 -12.82 -7.92 -15.47
N LEU A 261 -12.86 -9.18 -15.90
CA LEU A 261 -13.21 -9.55 -17.27
C LEU A 261 -14.69 -9.28 -17.58
N ASP A 262 -15.60 -9.52 -16.64
CA ASP A 262 -17.03 -9.23 -16.78
C ASP A 262 -17.27 -7.72 -16.95
N ILE A 263 -16.53 -6.87 -16.21
CA ILE A 263 -16.54 -5.42 -16.41
C ILE A 263 -15.95 -5.07 -17.78
N ASN A 264 -14.86 -5.72 -18.19
CA ASN A 264 -14.24 -5.50 -19.50
C ASN A 264 -15.19 -5.83 -20.65
N ASN A 265 -15.96 -6.91 -20.57
CA ASN A 265 -16.92 -7.30 -21.60
C ASN A 265 -17.99 -6.23 -21.88
N LYS A 266 -18.29 -5.38 -20.88
CA LYS A 266 -19.25 -4.27 -21.03
C LYS A 266 -18.61 -2.95 -21.45
N THR A 267 -17.34 -2.75 -21.13
CA THR A 267 -16.68 -1.43 -21.25
C THR A 267 -15.52 -1.41 -22.26
N ASN A 268 -15.04 -2.58 -22.69
CA ASN A 268 -13.90 -2.82 -23.59
C ASN A 268 -12.61 -2.08 -23.20
N TYR A 269 -12.44 -1.73 -21.92
CA TYR A 269 -11.36 -0.86 -21.49
C TYR A 269 -9.97 -1.51 -21.52
N LEU A 270 -9.88 -2.84 -21.35
CA LEU A 270 -8.65 -3.63 -21.38
C LEU A 270 -8.35 -4.28 -22.74
N GLN A 271 -9.23 -4.15 -23.73
CA GLN A 271 -9.06 -4.85 -25.01
C GLN A 271 -7.74 -4.45 -25.70
N ASN A 272 -6.78 -5.38 -25.77
CA ASN A 272 -5.40 -5.17 -26.26
C ASN A 272 -4.52 -4.26 -25.40
N TYR A 273 -4.88 -4.00 -24.14
CA TYR A 273 -4.12 -3.16 -23.21
C TYR A 273 -3.66 -3.93 -21.97
N VAL A 274 -2.55 -3.49 -21.40
CA VAL A 274 -1.93 -4.08 -20.21
C VAL A 274 -2.74 -3.70 -18.96
N ALA A 275 -3.00 -4.69 -18.10
CA ALA A 275 -3.48 -4.56 -16.73
C ALA A 275 -2.37 -5.05 -15.78
N PRO A 276 -1.50 -4.14 -15.29
CA PRO A 276 -0.47 -4.51 -14.31
C PRO A 276 -1.10 -4.94 -13.00
N ILE A 277 -0.66 -6.07 -12.44
CA ILE A 277 -1.08 -6.56 -11.13
C ILE A 277 0.14 -6.60 -10.22
N VAL A 278 0.17 -5.71 -9.24
CA VAL A 278 1.18 -5.73 -8.20
C VAL A 278 0.76 -6.75 -7.15
N THR A 279 1.55 -7.82 -7.04
CA THR A 279 1.22 -8.97 -6.19
C THR A 279 2.50 -9.61 -5.67
N ASP A 280 2.38 -10.26 -4.52
CA ASP A 280 3.45 -11.00 -3.88
C ASP A 280 3.45 -12.47 -4.36
N TRP A 281 4.04 -13.37 -3.58
CA TRP A 281 3.95 -14.80 -3.87
C TRP A 281 2.87 -15.42 -2.98
N PRO A 282 1.82 -16.04 -3.55
CA PRO A 282 1.90 -16.84 -4.78
C PRO A 282 1.38 -16.19 -6.07
N GLY A 283 0.85 -14.97 -6.05
CA GLY A 283 0.28 -14.33 -7.24
C GLY A 283 1.28 -14.20 -8.40
N GLN A 284 2.53 -13.86 -8.10
CA GLN A 284 3.63 -13.87 -9.08
C GLN A 284 3.76 -15.22 -9.80
N LEU A 285 3.58 -16.33 -9.09
CA LEU A 285 3.73 -17.67 -9.66
C LEU A 285 2.51 -18.08 -10.47
N PHE A 286 1.32 -17.96 -9.90
CA PHE A 286 0.12 -18.52 -10.52
C PHE A 286 -0.33 -17.74 -11.76
N ILE A 287 -0.18 -16.42 -11.76
CA ILE A 287 -0.49 -15.60 -12.94
C ILE A 287 0.49 -15.93 -14.07
N ARG A 288 1.79 -16.02 -13.78
CA ARG A 288 2.81 -16.41 -14.78
C ARG A 288 2.62 -17.84 -15.27
N LYS A 289 2.19 -18.75 -14.39
CA LYS A 289 1.85 -20.12 -14.77
C LYS A 289 0.66 -20.14 -15.75
N ALA A 290 -0.38 -19.36 -15.49
CA ALA A 290 -1.51 -19.23 -16.40
C ALA A 290 -1.07 -18.65 -17.76
N LEU A 291 -0.25 -17.60 -17.77
CA LEU A 291 0.34 -17.03 -18.99
C LEU A 291 1.19 -18.02 -19.79
N ALA A 292 1.95 -18.90 -19.12
CA ALA A 292 2.74 -19.94 -19.78
C ALA A 292 1.87 -21.05 -20.38
N LEU A 293 0.68 -21.30 -19.81
CA LEU A 293 -0.26 -22.33 -20.24
C LEU A 293 -1.38 -21.79 -21.13
N ARG A 294 -1.31 -20.53 -21.57
CA ARG A 294 -2.40 -19.83 -22.30
C ARG A 294 -2.85 -20.46 -23.62
N LEU A 295 -2.05 -21.34 -24.22
CA LEU A 295 -2.43 -22.09 -25.42
C LEU A 295 -3.33 -23.29 -25.11
N GLN A 296 -3.51 -23.66 -23.83
CA GLN A 296 -4.40 -24.74 -23.43
C GLN A 296 -5.86 -24.25 -23.42
N SER A 297 -6.78 -25.11 -23.85
CA SER A 297 -8.21 -24.78 -24.02
C SER A 297 -8.94 -24.40 -22.73
N ASN A 298 -8.38 -24.73 -21.56
CA ASN A 298 -8.95 -24.42 -20.25
C ASN A 298 -8.48 -23.07 -19.68
N ILE A 299 -7.58 -22.35 -20.37
CA ILE A 299 -7.09 -21.04 -19.95
C ILE A 299 -7.73 -19.97 -20.86
N PRO A 300 -8.42 -18.95 -20.28
CA PRO A 300 -8.95 -17.83 -21.06
C PRO A 300 -7.81 -17.07 -21.76
N GLN A 301 -8.00 -16.69 -23.03
CA GLN A 301 -7.00 -15.89 -23.78
C GLN A 301 -6.79 -14.51 -23.14
N GLU A 302 -7.81 -14.00 -22.47
CA GLU A 302 -7.82 -12.75 -21.71
C GLU A 302 -6.79 -12.73 -20.57
N ILE A 303 -6.19 -13.88 -20.22
CA ILE A 303 -5.05 -13.93 -19.29
C ILE A 303 -3.90 -13.03 -19.77
N GLU A 304 -3.76 -12.82 -21.09
CA GLU A 304 -2.73 -11.96 -21.67
C GLU A 304 -2.88 -10.48 -21.26
N PHE A 305 -4.06 -10.05 -20.79
CA PHE A 305 -4.23 -8.69 -20.30
C PHE A 305 -3.42 -8.45 -19.02
N PHE A 306 -3.23 -9.49 -18.22
CA PHE A 306 -2.70 -9.37 -16.87
C PHE A 306 -1.18 -9.51 -16.82
N LEU A 307 -0.50 -8.48 -16.29
CA LEU A 307 0.95 -8.47 -16.16
C LEU A 307 1.38 -8.44 -14.69
N PRO A 308 1.93 -9.53 -14.13
CA PRO A 308 2.32 -9.58 -12.73
C PRO A 308 3.60 -8.75 -12.45
N ILE A 309 3.52 -7.80 -11.53
CA ILE A 309 4.60 -6.88 -11.11
C ILE A 309 4.96 -7.14 -9.65
N LEU A 310 6.26 -7.15 -9.34
CA LEU A 310 6.79 -7.43 -8.00
C LEU A 310 6.18 -6.48 -6.95
N GLY A 311 5.58 -7.03 -5.89
CA GLY A 311 5.12 -6.28 -4.72
C GLY A 311 6.27 -5.62 -3.93
N PRO A 312 6.48 -4.30 -4.03
CA PRO A 312 7.61 -3.63 -3.40
C PRO A 312 7.48 -3.57 -1.86
N LEU A 313 6.27 -3.43 -1.31
CA LEU A 313 6.03 -3.44 0.12
C LEU A 313 6.33 -4.84 0.68
N HIS A 314 5.85 -5.90 0.00
CA HIS A 314 6.11 -7.29 0.37
C HIS A 314 7.59 -7.67 0.27
N LEU A 315 8.30 -7.24 -0.78
CA LEU A 315 9.77 -7.38 -0.89
C LEU A 315 10.46 -6.78 0.33
N SER A 316 10.02 -5.60 0.72
CA SER A 316 10.60 -4.86 1.83
C SER A 316 10.26 -5.46 3.20
N LEU A 317 9.04 -5.97 3.38
CA LEU A 317 8.64 -6.68 4.60
C LEU A 317 9.43 -7.99 4.76
N ASN A 318 9.44 -8.82 3.71
CA ASN A 318 10.09 -10.12 3.73
C ASN A 318 11.60 -10.03 3.92
N SER A 319 12.26 -9.07 3.25
CA SER A 319 13.70 -8.89 3.38
C SER A 319 14.10 -8.44 4.79
N ARG A 320 13.35 -7.51 5.41
CA ARG A 320 13.57 -7.09 6.80
C ARG A 320 13.37 -8.23 7.80
N GLU A 321 12.28 -9.00 7.67
CA GLU A 321 12.04 -10.17 8.52
C GLU A 321 13.20 -11.17 8.39
N HIS A 322 13.63 -11.44 7.17
CA HIS A 322 14.69 -12.41 6.92
C HIS A 322 16.03 -12.02 7.57
N VAL A 323 16.40 -10.73 7.52
CA VAL A 323 17.60 -10.21 8.20
C VAL A 323 17.51 -10.44 9.70
N ILE A 324 16.38 -10.13 10.34
CA ILE A 324 16.20 -10.37 11.78
C ILE A 324 16.28 -11.86 12.12
N LEU A 325 15.71 -12.73 11.31
CA LEU A 325 15.69 -14.17 11.59
C LEU A 325 17.08 -14.82 11.46
N ILE A 326 17.85 -14.45 10.45
CA ILE A 326 19.21 -14.99 10.27
C ILE A 326 20.15 -14.50 11.36
N TYR A 327 20.09 -13.20 11.67
CA TYR A 327 20.97 -12.57 12.63
C TYR A 327 20.30 -12.41 14.00
N HIS A 328 19.38 -13.32 14.35
CA HIS A 328 18.57 -13.22 15.56
C HIS A 328 19.43 -13.07 16.82
N ASN A 329 20.52 -13.82 16.94
CA ASN A 329 21.46 -13.73 18.06
C ASN A 329 22.08 -12.33 18.21
N PHE A 330 22.41 -11.66 17.10
CA PHE A 330 22.92 -10.28 17.14
C PHE A 330 21.83 -9.33 17.64
N PHE A 331 20.64 -9.41 17.06
CA PHE A 331 19.51 -8.56 17.43
C PHE A 331 19.01 -8.81 18.85
N GLU A 332 19.10 -10.04 19.36
CA GLU A 332 18.77 -10.39 20.73
C GLU A 332 19.75 -9.76 21.73
N LYS A 333 21.06 -9.86 21.47
CA LYS A 333 22.10 -9.20 22.29
C LYS A 333 21.91 -7.67 22.30
N MET A 334 21.66 -7.08 21.13
CA MET A 334 21.37 -5.65 21.02
C MET A 334 20.08 -5.29 21.78
N PHE A 335 19.01 -6.08 21.62
CA PHE A 335 17.74 -5.86 22.29
C PHE A 335 17.87 -5.89 23.82
N HIS A 336 18.57 -6.87 24.38
CA HIS A 336 18.80 -6.95 25.82
C HIS A 336 19.67 -5.79 26.35
N SER A 337 20.60 -5.29 25.52
CA SER A 337 21.45 -4.16 25.88
C SER A 337 20.65 -2.84 25.92
N VAL A 338 19.70 -2.66 25.00
CA VAL A 338 18.90 -1.42 24.88
C VAL A 338 17.67 -1.43 25.80
N PHE A 339 16.95 -2.55 25.87
CA PHE A 339 15.65 -2.63 26.55
C PHE A 339 15.70 -3.36 27.91
N GLY A 340 16.86 -3.89 28.28
CA GLY A 340 17.10 -4.59 29.54
C GLY A 340 17.07 -6.12 29.43
N LYS A 341 17.93 -6.79 30.21
CA LYS A 341 18.17 -8.25 30.16
C LYS A 341 16.93 -9.11 30.46
N ASN A 342 15.96 -8.56 31.20
CA ASN A 342 14.74 -9.29 31.57
C ASN A 342 13.65 -9.24 30.50
N LYS A 343 13.84 -8.47 29.41
CA LYS A 343 12.88 -8.38 28.31
C LYS A 343 13.18 -9.46 27.28
N LYS A 344 12.15 -10.16 26.81
CA LYS A 344 12.29 -11.23 25.80
C LYS A 344 12.04 -10.70 24.39
N LEU A 345 12.99 -10.91 23.47
CA LEU A 345 12.76 -10.77 22.05
C LEU A 345 12.04 -12.01 21.52
N ALA A 346 10.90 -11.82 20.83
CA ALA A 346 10.21 -12.93 20.20
C ALA A 346 11.07 -13.52 19.07
N LYS A 347 10.97 -14.83 18.81
CA LYS A 347 11.65 -15.48 17.67
C LYS A 347 11.22 -14.86 16.33
N LYS A 348 9.95 -14.45 16.24
CA LYS A 348 9.39 -13.68 15.13
C LYS A 348 8.80 -12.36 15.68
N PRO A 349 9.59 -11.28 15.75
CA PRO A 349 9.09 -10.00 16.22
C PRO A 349 8.01 -9.43 15.29
N LYS A 350 7.12 -8.59 15.83
CA LYS A 350 6.14 -7.87 15.02
C LYS A 350 6.85 -6.89 14.05
N PRO A 351 6.27 -6.57 12.87
CA PRO A 351 6.90 -5.69 11.87
C PRO A 351 7.42 -4.35 12.41
N TRP A 352 6.66 -3.66 13.26
CA TRP A 352 7.12 -2.40 13.87
C TRP A 352 8.38 -2.57 14.74
N ARG A 353 8.52 -3.72 15.41
CA ARG A 353 9.69 -4.02 16.24
C ARG A 353 10.90 -4.38 15.38
N ILE A 354 10.67 -5.07 14.26
CA ILE A 354 11.69 -5.34 13.24
C ILE A 354 12.25 -4.01 12.74
N ASN A 355 11.39 -3.10 12.27
CA ASN A 355 11.81 -1.79 11.77
C ASN A 355 12.63 -1.02 12.82
N LEU A 356 12.16 -0.98 14.07
CA LEU A 356 12.86 -0.31 15.16
C LEU A 356 14.26 -0.90 15.40
N LEU A 357 14.41 -2.22 15.41
CA LEU A 357 15.71 -2.86 15.65
C LEU A 357 16.69 -2.62 14.50
N LEU A 358 16.23 -2.72 13.27
CA LEU A 358 17.05 -2.42 12.10
C LEU A 358 17.51 -0.96 12.11
N GLU A 359 16.62 -0.04 12.45
CA GLU A 359 16.93 1.39 12.52
C GLU A 359 17.91 1.73 13.66
N ILE A 360 17.74 1.12 14.85
CA ILE A 360 18.70 1.26 15.95
C ILE A 360 20.07 0.73 15.54
N ALA A 361 20.13 -0.43 14.89
CA ALA A 361 21.39 -1.02 14.43
C ALA A 361 22.10 -0.11 13.40
N ARG A 362 21.36 0.39 12.40
CA ARG A 362 21.87 1.34 11.39
C ARG A 362 22.39 2.63 12.05
N SER A 363 21.58 3.23 12.92
CA SER A 363 21.91 4.48 13.62
C SER A 363 23.12 4.31 14.55
N GLY A 364 23.20 3.20 15.26
CA GLY A 364 24.33 2.87 16.12
C GLY A 364 25.62 2.67 15.31
N TRP A 365 25.52 1.94 14.20
CA TRP A 365 26.66 1.69 13.32
C TRP A 365 27.24 2.97 12.72
N VAL A 366 26.40 3.86 12.18
CA VAL A 366 26.84 5.16 11.63
C VAL A 366 27.73 5.93 12.63
N LYS A 367 27.42 5.88 13.93
CA LYS A 367 28.17 6.61 14.97
C LYS A 367 29.55 6.02 15.28
N ILE A 368 29.73 4.71 15.08
CA ILE A 368 30.96 4.01 15.50
C ILE A 368 31.78 3.47 14.32
N LYS A 369 31.21 3.44 13.11
CA LYS A 369 31.78 2.82 11.91
C LYS A 369 33.23 3.26 11.67
N SER A 370 33.50 4.57 11.66
CA SER A 370 34.84 5.09 11.35
C SER A 370 35.92 4.50 12.26
N LYS A 371 35.67 4.52 13.59
CA LYS A 371 36.60 3.98 14.60
C LYS A 371 36.80 2.48 14.48
N ILE A 372 35.74 1.73 14.15
CA ILE A 372 35.80 0.28 13.99
C ILE A 372 36.56 -0.09 12.71
N ILE A 373 36.25 0.56 11.59
CA ILE A 373 36.92 0.30 10.31
C ILE A 373 38.41 0.69 10.38
N GLU A 374 38.75 1.82 10.99
CA GLU A 374 40.15 2.22 11.20
C GLU A 374 40.96 1.13 11.91
N LYS A 375 40.39 0.56 12.98
CA LYS A 375 41.06 -0.45 13.80
C LYS A 375 41.11 -1.85 13.16
N PHE A 376 40.12 -2.21 12.35
CA PHE A 376 39.91 -3.58 11.89
C PHE A 376 39.88 -3.75 10.35
N SER A 377 40.19 -2.70 9.57
CA SER A 377 40.10 -2.69 8.10
C SER A 377 40.82 -3.87 7.41
N LEU A 378 41.99 -4.25 7.92
CA LEU A 378 42.81 -5.35 7.39
C LEU A 378 42.38 -6.73 7.90
N SER A 379 41.44 -6.80 8.84
CA SER A 379 40.96 -8.07 9.39
C SER A 379 40.27 -8.90 8.31
N LYS A 380 40.73 -10.14 8.14
CA LYS A 380 40.09 -11.16 7.30
C LYS A 380 39.17 -12.09 8.11
N ASP A 381 38.98 -11.78 9.40
CA ASP A 381 38.12 -12.56 10.28
C ASP A 381 36.68 -12.60 9.73
N ILE A 382 36.10 -13.79 9.73
CA ILE A 382 34.83 -14.06 9.07
C ILE A 382 33.67 -13.43 9.84
N GLU A 383 33.75 -13.38 11.17
CA GLU A 383 32.72 -12.80 12.03
C GLU A 383 32.69 -11.29 11.85
N PHE A 384 33.86 -10.65 11.84
CA PHE A 384 34.00 -9.23 11.54
C PHE A 384 33.44 -8.88 10.17
N ARG A 385 33.82 -9.62 9.12
CA ARG A 385 33.31 -9.38 7.74
C ARG A 385 31.81 -9.59 7.65
N THR A 386 31.28 -10.57 8.36
CA THR A 386 29.83 -10.84 8.43
C THR A 386 29.08 -9.69 9.13
N MET A 387 29.65 -9.14 10.20
CA MET A 387 29.08 -8.00 10.92
C MET A 387 29.09 -6.73 10.08
N VAL A 388 30.19 -6.47 9.36
CA VAL A 388 30.26 -5.37 8.39
C VAL A 388 29.22 -5.57 7.29
N ASP A 389 29.11 -6.75 6.67
CA ASP A 389 28.08 -7.00 5.64
C ASP A 389 26.65 -6.77 6.17
N LEU A 390 26.38 -7.19 7.42
CA LEU A 390 25.09 -6.94 8.05
C LEU A 390 24.77 -5.44 8.18
N LEU A 391 25.71 -4.66 8.70
CA LEU A 391 25.47 -3.25 9.03
C LEU A 391 25.65 -2.30 7.84
N ASP A 392 26.57 -2.59 6.92
CA ASP A 392 26.89 -1.75 5.75
C ASP A 392 26.10 -2.12 4.49
N ASN A 393 25.59 -3.35 4.37
CA ASN A 393 24.83 -3.81 3.20
C ASN A 393 23.38 -4.16 3.53
N LEU A 394 23.17 -5.18 4.39
CA LEU A 394 21.87 -5.82 4.55
C LEU A 394 20.83 -4.90 5.18
N ILE A 395 21.15 -4.33 6.34
CA ILE A 395 20.25 -3.47 7.09
C ILE A 395 19.84 -2.23 6.28
N PRO A 396 20.78 -1.42 5.75
CA PRO A 396 20.39 -0.20 5.05
C PRO A 396 19.64 -0.49 3.75
N ALA A 397 20.04 -1.50 2.95
CA ALA A 397 19.32 -1.86 1.72
C ALA A 397 17.86 -2.27 1.98
N THR A 398 17.61 -3.06 3.03
CA THR A 398 16.24 -3.54 3.36
C THR A 398 15.38 -2.46 4.01
N LEU A 399 15.97 -1.50 4.72
CA LEU A 399 15.28 -0.31 5.21
C LEU A 399 14.87 0.61 4.07
N ASP A 400 15.79 0.91 3.17
CA ASP A 400 15.64 1.99 2.18
C ASP A 400 14.78 1.58 0.97
N ILE A 401 14.82 0.31 0.53
CA ILE A 401 14.20 -0.17 -0.72
C ILE A 401 12.76 0.34 -0.94
N TYR A 402 11.90 0.21 0.08
CA TYR A 402 10.53 0.70 0.00
C TYR A 402 10.36 2.06 0.66
N ALA A 403 10.92 2.23 1.86
CA ALA A 403 10.64 3.38 2.70
C ALA A 403 11.10 4.70 2.08
N ILE A 404 12.18 4.64 1.28
CA ILE A 404 12.82 5.79 0.64
C ILE A 404 12.78 5.61 -0.88
N LEU A 405 13.42 4.57 -1.42
CA LEU A 405 13.72 4.49 -2.86
C LEU A 405 12.47 4.30 -3.73
N PHE A 406 11.62 3.34 -3.39
CA PHE A 406 10.37 3.10 -4.11
C PHE A 406 9.41 4.30 -4.00
N ARG A 407 9.18 4.78 -2.77
CA ARG A 407 8.20 5.85 -2.49
C ARG A 407 8.59 7.21 -3.06
N SER A 408 9.89 7.52 -3.12
CA SER A 408 10.40 8.73 -3.76
C SER A 408 10.37 8.66 -5.30
N GLY A 409 10.11 7.49 -5.89
CA GLY A 409 10.22 7.28 -7.33
C GLY A 409 11.66 7.23 -7.83
N SER A 410 12.63 6.93 -6.95
CA SER A 410 14.06 6.87 -7.27
C SER A 410 14.42 5.61 -8.06
N PHE A 411 13.91 5.50 -9.28
CA PHE A 411 13.89 4.28 -10.08
C PHE A 411 15.26 3.58 -10.22
N GLU A 412 16.29 4.31 -10.66
CA GLU A 412 17.63 3.70 -10.88
C GLU A 412 18.19 3.10 -9.58
N LYS A 413 18.03 3.82 -8.47
CA LYS A 413 18.50 3.38 -7.14
C LYS A 413 17.66 2.20 -6.63
N TYR A 414 16.36 2.23 -6.89
CA TYR A 414 15.45 1.14 -6.59
C TYR A 414 15.87 -0.15 -7.33
N ILE A 415 16.12 -0.10 -8.64
CA ILE A 415 16.57 -1.27 -9.42
C ILE A 415 17.91 -1.81 -8.92
N GLU A 416 18.90 -0.94 -8.69
CA GLU A 416 20.19 -1.34 -8.09
C GLU A 416 19.98 -2.08 -6.75
N THR A 417 19.04 -1.59 -5.93
CA THR A 417 18.75 -2.16 -4.61
C THR A 417 17.94 -3.45 -4.70
N VAL A 418 17.02 -3.60 -5.67
CA VAL A 418 16.32 -4.86 -5.95
C VAL A 418 17.33 -5.94 -6.31
N PHE A 419 18.30 -5.63 -7.17
CA PHE A 419 19.40 -6.54 -7.48
C PHE A 419 20.20 -6.94 -6.24
N ARG A 420 20.56 -5.96 -5.39
CA ARG A 420 21.30 -6.24 -4.15
C ARG A 420 20.50 -7.11 -3.17
N ILE A 421 19.21 -6.86 -3.01
CA ILE A 421 18.34 -7.69 -2.16
C ILE A 421 18.19 -9.11 -2.73
N TRP A 422 18.14 -9.24 -4.06
CA TRP A 422 18.10 -10.55 -4.70
C TRP A 422 19.33 -11.40 -4.37
N THR A 423 20.54 -10.82 -4.39
CA THR A 423 21.75 -11.59 -4.04
C THR A 423 21.70 -12.09 -2.59
N PHE A 424 21.11 -11.31 -1.68
CA PHE A 424 20.88 -11.75 -0.30
C PHE A 424 19.90 -12.93 -0.23
N ALA A 425 18.76 -12.82 -0.92
CA ALA A 425 17.77 -13.88 -0.99
C ALA A 425 18.34 -15.16 -1.63
N LEU A 426 19.19 -15.03 -2.65
CA LEU A 426 19.89 -16.14 -3.28
C LEU A 426 20.86 -16.82 -2.31
N ARG A 427 21.72 -16.04 -1.63
CA ARG A 427 22.69 -16.52 -0.63
C ARG A 427 22.01 -17.36 0.45
N TRP A 428 20.84 -16.94 0.92
CA TRP A 428 20.11 -17.63 1.98
C TRP A 428 19.10 -18.66 1.48
N LYS A 429 19.06 -18.93 0.17
CA LYS A 429 18.08 -19.83 -0.46
C LYS A 429 16.64 -19.49 -0.03
N ARG A 430 16.32 -18.20 0.12
CA ARG A 430 14.99 -17.74 0.52
C ARG A 430 14.01 -18.14 -0.57
N LYS A 431 13.13 -19.08 -0.22
CA LYS A 431 12.03 -19.55 -1.08
C LYS A 431 11.27 -18.34 -1.64
N ASN A 432 10.94 -18.40 -2.93
CA ASN A 432 10.20 -17.40 -3.72
C ASN A 432 10.98 -16.13 -4.06
N TYR A 433 11.61 -15.48 -3.08
CA TYR A 433 12.34 -14.23 -3.28
C TYR A 433 13.74 -14.41 -3.89
N ASN A 434 14.23 -15.64 -4.00
CA ASN A 434 15.35 -15.95 -4.89
C ASN A 434 14.98 -15.90 -6.39
N LYS A 435 13.69 -15.83 -6.72
CA LYS A 435 13.16 -15.77 -8.10
C LYS A 435 12.39 -14.48 -8.38
N ALA A 436 11.50 -14.04 -7.50
CA ALA A 436 10.59 -12.93 -7.79
C ALA A 436 11.29 -11.61 -8.19
N PRO A 437 12.34 -11.13 -7.48
CA PRO A 437 13.14 -10.01 -7.95
C PRO A 437 13.79 -10.22 -9.31
N LEU A 438 14.31 -11.44 -9.55
CA LEU A 438 15.01 -11.77 -10.80
C LEU A 438 14.08 -11.75 -12.00
N VAL A 439 12.85 -12.25 -11.82
CA VAL A 439 11.80 -12.21 -12.83
C VAL A 439 11.44 -10.76 -13.17
N PHE A 440 11.23 -9.92 -12.15
CA PHE A 440 10.95 -8.49 -12.37
C PHE A 440 12.09 -7.76 -13.10
N LEU A 441 13.34 -8.03 -12.72
CA LEU A 441 14.52 -7.46 -13.40
C LEU A 441 14.59 -7.93 -14.86
N SER A 442 14.36 -9.22 -15.12
CA SER A 442 14.34 -9.80 -16.46
C SER A 442 13.28 -9.14 -17.36
N ASP A 443 12.07 -8.96 -16.84
CA ASP A 443 10.97 -8.28 -17.54
C ASP A 443 11.31 -6.80 -17.80
N PHE A 444 11.85 -6.09 -16.81
CA PHE A 444 12.24 -4.70 -16.98
C PHE A 444 13.32 -4.51 -18.07
N PHE A 445 14.36 -5.35 -18.06
CA PHE A 445 15.40 -5.31 -19.08
C PHE A 445 14.88 -5.75 -20.44
N TYR A 446 13.94 -6.70 -20.49
CA TYR A 446 13.24 -7.06 -21.72
C TYR A 446 12.54 -5.85 -22.34
N TRP A 447 11.76 -5.10 -21.56
CA TRP A 447 11.08 -3.91 -22.07
C TRP A 447 12.06 -2.84 -22.51
N SER A 448 13.16 -2.66 -21.76
CA SER A 448 14.20 -1.67 -22.06
C SER A 448 14.91 -1.98 -23.37
N ASP A 449 15.40 -3.20 -23.55
CA ASP A 449 16.15 -3.62 -24.76
C ASP A 449 15.29 -3.57 -26.02
N ASN A 450 13.98 -3.80 -25.88
CA ASN A 450 13.05 -3.84 -27.00
C ASN A 450 12.28 -2.52 -27.19
N ASN A 451 12.64 -1.45 -26.47
CA ASN A 451 11.96 -0.14 -26.52
C ASN A 451 10.43 -0.23 -26.31
N HIS A 452 9.99 -1.13 -25.43
CA HIS A 452 8.57 -1.23 -25.09
C HIS A 452 8.22 -0.11 -24.09
N PRO A 453 7.14 0.67 -24.30
CA PRO A 453 6.81 1.87 -23.50
C PRO A 453 6.55 1.58 -22.02
N PHE A 454 6.33 0.31 -21.67
CA PHE A 454 6.18 -0.12 -20.28
C PHE A 454 7.43 0.13 -19.42
N ALA A 455 8.64 0.11 -20.01
CA ALA A 455 9.88 0.44 -19.30
C ALA A 455 9.86 1.88 -18.76
N ASP A 456 9.49 2.84 -19.62
CA ASP A 456 9.41 4.26 -19.24
C ASP A 456 8.30 4.52 -18.21
N ILE A 457 7.20 3.77 -18.29
CA ILE A 457 6.08 3.97 -17.37
C ILE A 457 6.41 3.49 -15.96
N ILE A 458 7.07 2.34 -15.80
CA ILE A 458 7.58 1.96 -14.48
C ILE A 458 8.59 2.99 -13.98
N LYS A 459 9.48 3.46 -14.86
CA LYS A 459 10.50 4.45 -14.48
C LYS A 459 9.91 5.77 -13.98
N ASN A 460 8.88 6.27 -14.66
CA ASN A 460 8.27 7.57 -14.38
C ASN A 460 7.19 7.52 -13.29
N TYR A 461 6.50 6.38 -13.12
CA TYR A 461 5.37 6.22 -12.21
C TYR A 461 5.59 5.12 -11.18
N LEU A 462 6.85 4.83 -10.81
CA LEU A 462 7.23 3.75 -9.89
C LEU A 462 6.34 3.70 -8.62
N PRO A 463 6.10 4.80 -7.88
CA PRO A 463 5.34 4.75 -6.64
C PRO A 463 3.87 4.31 -6.80
N ASN A 464 3.32 4.33 -8.02
CA ASN A 464 1.97 3.87 -8.31
C ASN A 464 1.85 2.34 -8.36
N PHE A 465 2.95 1.62 -8.60
CA PHE A 465 3.01 0.15 -8.62
C PHE A 465 3.10 -0.42 -7.20
N ASN A 466 2.12 -0.10 -6.37
CA ASN A 466 2.17 -0.30 -4.93
C ASN A 466 1.10 -1.27 -4.42
N ASP A 467 1.53 -2.27 -3.66
CA ASP A 467 0.73 -3.23 -2.91
C ASP A 467 0.19 -2.66 -1.58
N TYR A 468 0.60 -1.46 -1.19
CA TYR A 468 0.04 -0.75 -0.04
C TYR A 468 -1.49 -0.57 -0.10
N TYR A 469 -2.06 -0.41 -1.30
CA TYR A 469 -3.48 -0.09 -1.43
C TYR A 469 -4.39 -1.23 -0.99
N VAL A 470 -4.04 -2.48 -1.32
CA VAL A 470 -4.82 -3.65 -0.90
C VAL A 470 -4.66 -3.91 0.59
N GLU A 471 -3.43 -3.78 1.12
CA GLU A 471 -3.15 -3.93 2.54
C GLU A 471 -3.88 -2.88 3.39
N ASN A 472 -3.93 -1.64 2.91
CA ASN A 472 -4.69 -0.58 3.54
C ASN A 472 -6.21 -0.86 3.47
N MET A 473 -6.72 -1.29 2.31
CA MET A 473 -8.12 -1.68 2.16
C MET A 473 -8.49 -2.78 3.16
N HIS A 474 -7.66 -3.82 3.30
CA HIS A 474 -7.88 -4.87 4.30
C HIS A 474 -7.89 -4.34 5.73
N SER A 475 -6.97 -3.41 6.07
CA SER A 475 -6.96 -2.75 7.39
C SER A 475 -8.28 -2.04 7.68
N ARG A 476 -8.81 -1.29 6.69
CA ARG A 476 -10.08 -0.57 6.80
C ARG A 476 -11.27 -1.51 6.93
N ILE A 477 -11.30 -2.60 6.14
CA ILE A 477 -12.35 -3.62 6.25
C ILE A 477 -12.30 -4.25 7.65
N ARG A 478 -11.13 -4.67 8.14
CA ARG A 478 -10.96 -5.26 9.48
C ARG A 478 -11.42 -4.34 10.61
N ALA A 479 -11.27 -3.03 10.46
CA ALA A 479 -11.72 -2.04 11.43
C ALA A 479 -13.24 -1.87 11.48
N ASN A 480 -13.95 -2.24 10.41
CA ASN A 480 -15.40 -2.03 10.22
C ASN A 480 -16.23 -3.32 10.28
N ILE A 481 -15.60 -4.46 10.56
CA ILE A 481 -16.31 -5.75 10.73
C ILE A 481 -16.38 -6.16 12.19
N SER A 482 -17.52 -6.78 12.56
CA SER A 482 -17.69 -7.41 13.87
C SER A 482 -16.97 -8.76 13.91
N PRO A 483 -16.45 -9.19 15.07
CA PRO A 483 -15.83 -10.51 15.24
C PRO A 483 -16.70 -11.72 14.86
N ASN A 484 -18.02 -11.54 14.83
CA ASN A 484 -18.97 -12.60 14.49
C ASN A 484 -19.69 -12.32 13.16
N ALA A 485 -19.09 -11.53 12.27
CA ALA A 485 -19.70 -11.19 10.99
C ALA A 485 -19.75 -12.41 10.07
N THR A 486 -20.91 -12.66 9.46
CA THR A 486 -21.05 -13.67 8.40
C THR A 486 -20.32 -13.22 7.14
N ALA A 487 -19.95 -14.15 6.26
CA ALA A 487 -19.24 -13.81 5.02
C ALA A 487 -20.00 -12.78 4.16
N GLU A 488 -21.32 -12.92 4.04
CA GLU A 488 -22.18 -11.94 3.37
C GLU A 488 -22.10 -10.54 3.99
N ASN A 489 -22.06 -10.46 5.32
CA ASN A 489 -21.93 -9.17 6.01
C ASN A 489 -20.55 -8.56 5.80
N ILE A 490 -19.48 -9.37 5.79
CA ILE A 490 -18.12 -8.90 5.49
C ILE A 490 -18.07 -8.32 4.08
N VAL A 491 -18.62 -9.00 3.08
CA VAL A 491 -18.68 -8.51 1.68
C VAL A 491 -19.45 -7.19 1.59
N LYS A 492 -20.63 -7.09 2.22
CA LYS A 492 -21.40 -5.84 2.24
C LYS A 492 -20.62 -4.69 2.88
N GLN A 493 -19.94 -4.95 4.01
CA GLN A 493 -19.10 -3.94 4.66
C GLN A 493 -17.91 -3.54 3.80
N ALA A 494 -17.28 -4.48 3.08
CA ALA A 494 -16.20 -4.18 2.16
C ALA A 494 -16.64 -3.20 1.06
N TYR A 495 -17.82 -3.41 0.46
CA TYR A 495 -18.37 -2.48 -0.54
C TYR A 495 -18.71 -1.09 0.03
N ILE A 496 -19.22 -1.04 1.26
CA ILE A 496 -19.47 0.22 1.96
C ILE A 496 -18.16 0.98 2.22
N VAL A 497 -17.14 0.30 2.76
CA VAL A 497 -15.81 0.89 3.00
C VAL A 497 -15.16 1.33 1.69
N GLY A 498 -15.22 0.51 0.64
CA GLY A 498 -14.68 0.80 -0.69
C GLY A 498 -15.26 2.09 -1.27
N MET A 499 -16.58 2.26 -1.21
CA MET A 499 -17.25 3.47 -1.69
C MET A 499 -17.00 4.68 -0.77
N ASN A 500 -16.98 4.48 0.55
CA ASN A 500 -16.78 5.55 1.53
C ASN A 500 -15.34 6.08 1.57
N THR A 501 -14.37 5.39 0.97
CA THR A 501 -13.02 5.92 0.72
C THR A 501 -13.05 7.26 -0.06
N PHE A 502 -14.12 7.54 -0.80
CA PHE A 502 -14.36 8.83 -1.45
C PHE A 502 -15.00 9.90 -0.54
N TYR A 503 -15.70 9.49 0.51
CA TYR A 503 -16.57 10.35 1.33
C TYR A 503 -16.00 10.64 2.73
N PHE A 504 -15.24 9.71 3.34
CA PHE A 504 -14.62 9.89 4.66
C PHE A 504 -13.38 10.78 4.69
N ASN A 505 -13.09 11.47 3.60
CA ASN A 505 -12.30 12.67 3.69
C ASN A 505 -13.14 13.74 4.42
N PHE A 506 -13.06 13.75 5.76
CA PHE A 506 -13.28 14.95 6.60
C PHE A 506 -12.53 16.19 6.08
N TYR A 507 -11.65 16.00 5.08
CA TYR A 507 -10.97 16.98 4.24
C TYR A 507 -11.81 17.60 3.10
N GLN A 508 -13.04 17.19 2.78
CA GLN A 508 -13.87 18.05 1.92
C GLN A 508 -14.19 19.40 2.62
N VAL A 509 -14.11 19.43 3.95
CA VAL A 509 -14.08 20.66 4.74
C VAL A 509 -12.83 21.51 4.45
N SER A 510 -11.68 20.92 4.05
CA SER A 510 -10.47 21.66 3.69
C SER A 510 -10.50 22.27 2.28
N LYS A 511 -11.21 21.67 1.31
CA LYS A 511 -11.46 22.31 0.00
C LYS A 511 -12.29 23.58 0.13
N ILE A 512 -13.14 23.66 1.16
CA ILE A 512 -13.88 24.88 1.49
C ILE A 512 -12.94 25.94 2.10
N LEU A 513 -11.91 25.54 2.85
CA LEU A 513 -10.92 26.45 3.46
C LEU A 513 -9.94 27.09 2.46
N ASN A 514 -9.58 26.44 1.35
CA ASN A 514 -8.72 27.06 0.33
C ASN A 514 -9.42 28.16 -0.51
N LYS A 515 -10.69 28.45 -0.22
CA LYS A 515 -11.43 29.62 -0.71
C LYS A 515 -11.49 30.77 0.31
N TYR A 516 -10.74 30.70 1.43
CA TYR A 516 -10.64 31.73 2.47
C TYR A 516 -9.20 32.22 2.65
#